data_AF-A0A371FWT7-F1
#
_entry.id   AF-A0A371FWT7-F1
#
_cell.length_a   1.000
_cell.length_b   1.000
_cell.length_c   1.000
_cell.angle_alpha   90.00
_cell.angle_beta   90.00
_cell.angle_gamma   90.00
#
_symmetry.space_group_name_H-M   'P 1'
#
loop_
_entity.id
_entity.type
_entity.pdbx_description
1 polymer ?
#
loop_
_entity_poly.entity_id
_entity_poly.type
_entity_poly.pdbx_seq_one_letter_code
_entity_poly.pdbx_strand_id
1 'polypeptide(L)'
;MGLRRMNESQGALYGFAGECVPIKRTVELETIFREGETVRIIPVLYTVIDAEASYNIIIGRPTLNRLGAIISTYHLCMKFPVSRKVGSIWADSRLARRCYKDSLKIGGSIPSPTVNALDFDLDPRCVYESERPHPAKDVKSVQIGPSARHVTKVGTGLSCRTHVFAWTPKDMPSIDPGFKCHHLSIMKGAKPVIQKRRKQGEERRKAVREETNRLLTAGFIREVQYPAWLANVVMVKKPNGRWRMCTDYTDMNKACPKDPYPLPSIDRLVDGVSGYALLSFMDIYSGYNQI
;
A
#
# COMPACT_ATOMS: atom_id res chain seq x y z
N MET A 1 -6.39 -40.18 -1.47
CA MET A 1 -7.20 -39.19 -2.23
C MET A 1 -7.10 -39.52 -3.71
N GLY A 2 -8.22 -39.68 -4.41
CA GLY A 2 -8.22 -39.90 -5.86
C GLY A 2 -7.83 -38.62 -6.58
N LEU A 3 -6.56 -38.51 -7.01
CA LEU A 3 -6.03 -37.38 -7.76
C LEU A 3 -6.54 -37.48 -9.21
N ARG A 4 -7.65 -36.83 -9.54
CA ARG A 4 -8.31 -37.03 -10.85
C ARG A 4 -7.69 -36.26 -12.01
N ARG A 5 -6.93 -35.18 -11.79
CA ARG A 5 -6.18 -34.46 -12.84
C ARG A 5 -4.96 -33.79 -12.22
N MET A 6 -3.76 -34.18 -12.65
CA MET A 6 -2.50 -33.55 -12.28
C MET A 6 -1.94 -32.87 -13.52
N ASN A 7 -1.79 -31.54 -13.47
CA ASN A 7 -1.19 -30.78 -14.55
C ASN A 7 0.14 -30.21 -14.07
N GLU A 8 1.19 -30.40 -14.87
CA GLU A 8 2.45 -29.66 -14.67
C GLU A 8 2.17 -28.18 -14.91
N SER A 9 2.70 -27.32 -14.03
CA SER A 9 2.48 -25.88 -14.11
C SER A 9 3.82 -25.20 -13.88
N GLN A 10 4.26 -24.43 -14.88
CA GLN A 10 5.48 -23.63 -14.79
C GLN A 10 5.14 -22.29 -14.12
N GLY A 11 5.83 -21.98 -13.01
CA GLY A 11 5.66 -20.72 -12.30
C GLY A 11 6.23 -20.76 -10.88
N ALA A 12 6.25 -19.60 -10.23
CA ALA A 12 6.62 -19.46 -8.84
C ALA A 12 5.64 -18.55 -8.11
N LEU A 13 5.40 -18.83 -6.83
CA LEU A 13 4.67 -17.95 -5.94
C LEU A 13 5.63 -16.95 -5.30
N TYR A 14 5.25 -15.68 -5.29
CA TYR A 14 6.02 -14.60 -4.69
C TYR A 14 5.35 -14.12 -3.41
N GLY A 15 6.09 -14.12 -2.31
CA GLY A 15 5.68 -13.57 -1.04
C GLY A 15 5.85 -12.04 -1.00
N PHE A 16 5.13 -11.38 -0.07
CA PHE A 16 5.22 -9.93 0.12
C PHE A 16 6.61 -9.44 0.55
N ALA A 17 7.42 -10.32 1.14
CA ALA A 17 8.81 -10.07 1.52
C ALA A 17 9.82 -10.34 0.39
N GLY A 18 9.35 -10.70 -0.82
CA GLY A 18 10.21 -11.02 -1.97
C GLY A 18 10.69 -12.48 -2.03
N GLU A 19 10.23 -13.32 -1.10
CA GLU A 19 10.46 -14.76 -1.13
C GLU A 19 9.80 -15.38 -2.37
N CYS A 20 10.44 -16.39 -2.95
CA CYS A 20 10.00 -17.03 -4.19
C CYS A 20 9.98 -18.55 -3.97
N VAL A 21 8.80 -19.18 -4.15
CA VAL A 21 8.64 -20.62 -4.00
C VAL A 21 8.17 -21.22 -5.33
N PRO A 22 8.91 -22.18 -5.91
CA PRO A 22 8.52 -22.80 -7.17
C PRO A 22 7.24 -23.63 -7.01
N ILE A 23 6.37 -23.56 -8.01
CA ILE A 23 5.16 -24.37 -8.10
C ILE A 23 5.56 -25.77 -8.57
N LYS A 24 5.20 -26.81 -7.80
CA LYS A 24 5.44 -28.20 -8.21
C LYS A 24 4.41 -28.68 -9.22
N ARG A 25 3.12 -28.40 -8.97
CA ARG A 25 2.00 -28.84 -9.82
C ARG A 25 0.70 -28.16 -9.42
N THR A 26 -0.33 -28.30 -10.26
CA THR A 26 -1.71 -27.99 -9.90
C THR A 26 -2.56 -29.26 -9.85
N VAL A 27 -3.49 -29.31 -8.89
CA VAL A 27 -4.40 -30.46 -8.69
C VAL A 27 -5.81 -29.97 -8.41
N GLU A 28 -6.79 -30.49 -9.14
CA GLU A 28 -8.19 -30.25 -8.87
C GLU A 28 -8.73 -31.30 -7.89
N LEU A 29 -9.27 -30.85 -6.76
CA LEU A 29 -9.84 -31.70 -5.71
C LEU A 29 -11.26 -31.26 -5.37
N GLU A 30 -12.11 -32.23 -5.05
CA GLU A 30 -13.40 -31.96 -4.43
C GLU A 30 -13.19 -31.65 -2.94
N THR A 31 -13.39 -30.39 -2.58
CA THR A 31 -13.20 -29.91 -1.21
C THR A 31 -14.52 -29.88 -0.47
N ILE A 32 -14.56 -30.63 0.64
CA ILE A 32 -15.74 -30.77 1.49
C ILE A 32 -15.65 -29.77 2.65
N PHE A 33 -16.61 -28.85 2.73
CA PHE A 33 -16.82 -27.95 3.85
C PHE A 33 -17.95 -28.51 4.70
N ARG A 34 -17.65 -28.90 5.94
CA ARG A 34 -18.60 -29.56 6.84
C ARG A 34 -18.50 -29.03 8.26
N GLU A 35 -19.65 -28.78 8.87
CA GLU A 35 -19.79 -28.81 10.34
C GLU A 35 -21.18 -29.35 10.70
N GLY A 36 -21.22 -30.34 11.59
CA GLY A 36 -22.44 -31.08 11.94
C GLY A 36 -23.11 -31.69 10.70
N GLU A 37 -24.41 -31.42 10.53
CA GLU A 37 -25.22 -31.88 9.39
C GLU A 37 -25.05 -31.03 8.12
N THR A 38 -24.40 -29.87 8.21
CA THR A 38 -24.22 -28.98 7.06
C THR A 38 -23.00 -29.40 6.26
N VAL A 39 -23.21 -29.77 5.00
CA VAL A 39 -22.14 -30.21 4.09
C VAL A 39 -22.28 -29.48 2.76
N ARG A 40 -21.16 -28.96 2.26
CA ARG A 40 -21.05 -28.42 0.92
C ARG A 40 -19.75 -28.86 0.27
N ILE A 41 -19.85 -29.32 -0.98
CA ILE A 41 -18.71 -29.82 -1.75
C ILE A 41 -18.53 -28.89 -2.94
N ILE A 42 -17.32 -28.37 -3.13
CA ILE A 42 -16.97 -27.57 -4.31
C ILE A 42 -15.64 -28.05 -4.89
N PRO A 43 -15.49 -28.10 -6.23
CA PRO A 43 -14.20 -28.39 -6.84
C PRO A 43 -13.27 -27.18 -6.70
N VAL A 44 -12.05 -27.43 -6.25
CA VAL A 44 -11.01 -26.41 -5.99
C VAL A 44 -9.72 -26.82 -6.68
N LEU A 45 -9.16 -25.90 -7.47
CA LEU A 45 -7.83 -26.07 -8.06
C LEU A 45 -6.77 -25.61 -7.04
N TYR A 46 -5.98 -26.55 -6.55
CA TYR A 46 -4.89 -26.32 -5.62
C TYR A 46 -3.55 -26.22 -6.34
N THR A 47 -2.79 -25.19 -6.01
CA THR A 47 -1.37 -25.09 -6.36
C THR A 47 -0.54 -25.78 -5.30
N VAL A 48 0.20 -26.81 -5.68
CA VAL A 48 1.05 -27.59 -4.79
C VAL A 48 2.45 -27.01 -4.83
N ILE A 49 2.96 -26.63 -3.66
CA ILE A 49 4.30 -26.13 -3.44
C ILE A 49 5.02 -26.99 -2.40
N ASP A 50 6.34 -26.90 -2.37
CA ASP A 50 7.16 -27.50 -1.32
C ASP A 50 7.84 -26.37 -0.56
N ALA A 51 7.27 -26.05 0.59
CA ALA A 51 7.70 -24.96 1.45
C ALA A 51 7.47 -25.34 2.90
N GLU A 52 8.39 -24.91 3.75
CA GLU A 52 8.21 -24.96 5.20
C GLU A 52 7.25 -23.84 5.61
N ALA A 53 5.98 -24.18 5.77
CA ALA A 53 4.93 -23.25 6.16
C ALA A 53 4.20 -23.74 7.41
N SER A 54 3.70 -22.81 8.22
CA SER A 54 2.87 -23.12 9.39
C SER A 54 1.48 -23.69 9.04
N TYR A 55 1.16 -23.79 7.74
CA TYR A 55 -0.13 -24.19 7.21
C TYR A 55 0.04 -25.21 6.09
N ASN A 56 -0.87 -26.20 6.03
CA ASN A 56 -0.87 -27.22 4.99
C ASN A 56 -1.69 -26.81 3.76
N ILE A 57 -2.72 -25.98 3.95
CA ILE A 57 -3.65 -25.56 2.91
C ILE A 57 -4.00 -24.10 3.14
N ILE A 58 -3.90 -23.30 2.08
CA ILE A 58 -4.35 -21.92 2.05
C ILE A 58 -5.54 -21.87 1.09
N ILE A 59 -6.71 -21.49 1.61
CA ILE A 59 -7.93 -21.34 0.81
C ILE A 59 -8.05 -19.89 0.41
N GLY A 60 -7.81 -19.60 -0.87
CA GLY A 60 -7.95 -18.27 -1.42
C GLY A 60 -9.40 -17.81 -1.52
N ARG A 61 -9.56 -16.50 -1.71
CA ARG A 61 -10.84 -15.83 -1.96
C ARG A 61 -11.69 -16.45 -3.08
N PRO A 62 -11.14 -16.94 -4.22
CA PRO A 62 -11.97 -17.56 -5.27
C PRO A 62 -12.83 -18.71 -4.74
N THR A 63 -12.24 -19.57 -3.91
CA THR A 63 -12.94 -20.71 -3.29
C THR A 63 -13.96 -20.24 -2.26
N LEU A 64 -13.60 -19.24 -1.43
CA LEU A 64 -14.50 -18.68 -0.41
C LEU A 64 -15.72 -17.99 -1.04
N ASN A 65 -15.52 -17.22 -2.11
CA ASN A 65 -16.59 -16.56 -2.86
C ASN A 65 -17.50 -17.57 -3.55
N ARG A 66 -16.92 -18.63 -4.14
CA ARG A 66 -17.71 -19.74 -4.72
C ARG A 66 -18.53 -20.47 -3.66
N LEU A 67 -18.02 -20.56 -2.44
CA LEU A 67 -18.73 -21.08 -1.28
C LEU A 67 -19.78 -20.08 -0.75
N GLY A 68 -19.75 -18.80 -1.13
CA GLY A 68 -20.57 -17.76 -0.50
C GLY A 68 -20.24 -17.59 0.98
N ALA A 69 -18.97 -17.83 1.34
CA ALA A 69 -18.54 -17.83 2.73
C ALA A 69 -18.38 -16.40 3.26
N ILE A 70 -18.96 -16.14 4.44
CA ILE A 70 -18.75 -14.95 5.25
C ILE A 70 -17.91 -15.35 6.43
N ILE A 71 -16.94 -14.52 6.75
CA ILE A 71 -15.89 -14.90 7.66
C ILE A 71 -15.77 -13.83 8.73
N SER A 72 -15.53 -14.28 9.97
CA SER A 72 -15.13 -13.41 11.05
C SER A 72 -13.83 -13.90 11.66
N THR A 73 -12.76 -13.12 11.46
CA THR A 73 -11.47 -13.32 12.12
C THR A 73 -11.57 -13.17 13.62
N TYR A 74 -12.34 -12.17 14.09
CA TYR A 74 -12.56 -11.92 15.51
C TYR A 74 -13.22 -13.12 16.21
N HIS A 75 -14.25 -13.71 15.60
CA HIS A 75 -14.94 -14.87 16.17
C HIS A 75 -14.34 -16.21 15.77
N LEU A 76 -13.26 -16.22 14.97
CA LEU A 76 -12.65 -17.42 14.40
C LEU A 76 -13.70 -18.36 13.77
N CYS A 77 -14.61 -17.78 12.98
CA CYS A 77 -15.77 -18.48 12.43
C CYS A 77 -15.97 -18.15 10.96
N MET A 78 -16.31 -19.16 10.16
CA MET A 78 -16.70 -19.03 8.76
C MET A 78 -18.12 -19.56 8.56
N LYS A 79 -19.04 -18.73 8.07
CA LYS A 79 -20.40 -19.13 7.72
C LYS A 79 -20.57 -19.25 6.22
N PHE A 80 -21.38 -20.19 5.75
CA PHE A 80 -21.67 -20.35 4.32
C PHE A 80 -23.10 -20.86 4.10
N PRO A 81 -23.76 -20.49 3.00
CA PRO A 81 -25.10 -20.97 2.71
C PRO A 81 -25.09 -22.45 2.30
N VAL A 82 -26.04 -23.20 2.85
CA VAL A 82 -26.34 -24.60 2.52
C VAL A 82 -27.84 -24.72 2.27
N SER A 83 -28.23 -24.61 1.00
CA SER A 83 -29.65 -24.56 0.58
C SER A 83 -30.42 -23.47 1.35
N ARG A 84 -31.31 -23.83 2.30
CA ARG A 84 -32.09 -22.90 3.14
C ARG A 84 -31.52 -22.71 4.56
N LYS A 85 -30.36 -23.30 4.86
CA LYS A 85 -29.68 -23.20 6.16
C LYS A 85 -28.33 -22.52 5.98
N VAL A 86 -27.73 -22.10 7.10
CA VAL A 86 -26.37 -21.56 7.13
C VAL A 86 -25.48 -22.56 7.86
N GLY A 87 -24.46 -23.08 7.17
CA GLY A 87 -23.36 -23.81 7.78
C GLY A 87 -22.42 -22.83 8.48
N SER A 88 -21.82 -23.25 9.59
CA SER A 88 -20.80 -22.50 10.32
C SER A 88 -19.61 -23.43 10.54
N ILE A 89 -18.39 -22.97 10.32
CA ILE A 89 -17.13 -23.66 10.62
C ILE A 89 -16.39 -22.83 11.67
N TRP A 90 -16.14 -23.40 12.84
CA TRP A 90 -15.36 -22.76 13.90
C TRP A 90 -13.91 -23.24 13.90
N ALA A 91 -12.98 -22.31 14.08
CA ALA A 91 -11.57 -22.63 14.25
C ALA A 91 -11.20 -22.74 15.73
N ASP A 92 -10.25 -23.64 16.02
CA ASP A 92 -9.66 -23.77 17.36
C ASP A 92 -8.76 -22.57 17.66
N SER A 93 -9.15 -21.76 18.66
CA SER A 93 -8.40 -20.59 19.09
C SER A 93 -6.97 -20.90 19.58
N ARG A 94 -6.76 -22.07 20.19
CA ARG A 94 -5.43 -22.51 20.65
C ARG A 94 -4.55 -22.89 19.48
N LEU A 95 -5.10 -23.52 18.44
CA LEU A 95 -4.29 -23.86 17.27
C LEU A 95 -4.06 -22.65 16.36
N ALA A 96 -5.05 -21.78 16.17
CA ALA A 96 -4.88 -20.51 15.46
C ALA A 96 -3.75 -19.67 16.08
N ARG A 97 -3.72 -19.56 17.42
CA ARG A 97 -2.64 -18.85 18.13
C ARG A 97 -1.28 -19.53 17.98
N ARG A 98 -1.23 -20.86 17.89
CA ARG A 98 0.03 -21.60 17.64
C ARG A 98 0.54 -21.32 16.23
N CYS A 99 -0.31 -21.49 15.21
CA CYS A 99 0.04 -21.20 13.82
C CYS A 99 0.52 -19.75 13.63
N TYR A 100 -0.16 -18.77 14.26
CA TYR A 100 0.30 -17.38 14.22
C TYR A 100 1.69 -17.22 14.83
N LYS A 101 1.95 -17.80 16.01
CA LYS A 101 3.28 -17.77 16.63
C LYS A 101 4.34 -18.46 15.79
N ASP A 102 4.01 -19.57 15.15
CA ASP A 102 4.97 -20.33 14.36
C ASP A 102 5.25 -19.64 13.02
N SER A 103 4.29 -18.91 12.44
CA SER A 103 4.53 -18.06 11.27
C SER A 103 5.46 -16.89 11.54
N LEU A 104 5.56 -16.45 12.80
CA LEU A 104 6.51 -15.43 13.26
C LEU A 104 7.90 -16.02 13.56
N LYS A 105 8.03 -17.35 13.66
CA LYS A 105 9.28 -18.06 14.00
C LYS A 105 10.00 -18.64 12.79
N ILE A 106 9.45 -18.52 11.58
CA ILE A 106 10.10 -19.04 10.37
C ILE A 106 11.52 -18.46 10.30
N GLY A 107 12.48 -19.36 10.51
CA GLY A 107 13.77 -19.13 11.19
C GLY A 107 14.22 -20.32 12.06
N GLY A 108 13.33 -21.24 12.46
CA GLY A 108 13.69 -22.48 13.17
C GLY A 108 12.64 -23.61 13.13
N SER A 109 13.13 -24.84 12.88
CA SER A 109 12.50 -26.13 12.55
C SER A 109 11.34 -26.70 13.43
N ILE A 110 10.64 -27.70 12.84
CA ILE A 110 9.32 -28.38 13.10
C ILE A 110 9.39 -29.57 14.12
N PRO A 111 8.27 -30.24 14.58
CA PRO A 111 7.41 -31.17 13.77
C PRO A 111 5.86 -31.22 14.04
N SER A 112 5.08 -31.35 12.94
CA SER A 112 3.79 -32.03 12.60
C SER A 112 2.65 -32.39 13.62
N PRO A 113 1.47 -32.95 13.20
CA PRO A 113 0.45 -32.36 12.33
C PRO A 113 -0.95 -32.36 12.98
N THR A 114 -1.71 -31.27 12.90
CA THR A 114 -3.19 -31.34 12.87
C THR A 114 -3.69 -30.13 12.08
N VAL A 115 -4.43 -30.41 11.01
CA VAL A 115 -5.01 -29.44 10.08
C VAL A 115 -5.82 -28.42 10.85
N ASN A 116 -5.47 -27.14 10.78
CA ASN A 116 -6.44 -26.06 10.99
C ASN A 116 -6.15 -24.91 10.03
N ALA A 117 -7.24 -24.44 9.43
CA ALA A 117 -7.26 -23.26 8.61
C ALA A 117 -7.18 -22.01 9.50
N LEU A 118 -6.57 -20.93 8.98
CA LEU A 118 -7.18 -19.61 8.75
C LEU A 118 -6.09 -18.51 8.67
N ASP A 119 -6.07 -17.80 7.54
CA ASP A 119 -5.86 -16.35 7.51
C ASP A 119 -6.80 -15.75 6.47
N PHE A 120 -7.41 -14.62 6.80
CA PHE A 120 -8.57 -14.07 6.12
C PHE A 120 -8.33 -12.62 5.74
N ASP A 121 -7.99 -12.42 4.46
CA ASP A 121 -8.01 -11.10 3.83
C ASP A 121 -9.43 -10.78 3.36
N LEU A 122 -10.23 -10.21 4.26
CA LEU A 122 -11.61 -9.76 4.04
C LEU A 122 -11.63 -8.35 3.43
N ASP A 123 -11.43 -8.24 2.13
CA ASP A 123 -11.90 -7.06 1.36
C ASP A 123 -13.14 -7.46 0.53
N PRO A 124 -14.32 -6.87 0.76
CA PRO A 124 -15.58 -7.16 0.05
C PRO A 124 -15.60 -6.87 -1.46
N ARG A 125 -14.48 -6.53 -2.10
CA ARG A 125 -14.45 -5.97 -3.48
C ARG A 125 -13.97 -6.91 -4.59
N CYS A 126 -13.72 -8.19 -4.33
CA CYS A 126 -13.25 -9.10 -5.39
C CYS A 126 -14.40 -9.75 -6.17
N VAL A 127 -15.02 -8.97 -7.04
CA VAL A 127 -15.62 -9.47 -8.29
C VAL A 127 -14.46 -9.81 -9.22
N TYR A 128 -14.47 -11.03 -9.79
CA TYR A 128 -13.67 -11.58 -10.89
C TYR A 128 -12.27 -11.01 -11.16
N GLU A 129 -11.31 -11.93 -11.26
CA GLU A 129 -10.07 -11.73 -12.01
C GLU A 129 -10.39 -11.24 -13.43
N SER A 130 -10.35 -9.93 -13.60
CA SER A 130 -10.12 -9.23 -14.85
C SER A 130 -9.33 -8.00 -14.46
N GLU A 131 -8.02 -8.18 -14.43
CA GLU A 131 -7.03 -7.10 -14.48
C GLU A 131 -7.15 -6.03 -13.39
N ARG A 132 -6.46 -6.28 -12.26
CA ARG A 132 -5.71 -5.15 -11.69
C ARG A 132 -4.85 -4.58 -12.84
N PRO A 133 -4.80 -3.27 -13.06
CA PRO A 133 -3.94 -2.69 -14.07
C PRO A 133 -2.51 -3.09 -13.73
N HIS A 134 -1.97 -4.04 -14.49
CA HIS A 134 -0.54 -4.27 -14.51
C HIS A 134 0.06 -3.12 -15.32
N PRO A 135 1.29 -2.67 -15.02
CA PRO A 135 2.02 -1.84 -15.96
C PRO A 135 1.93 -2.51 -17.33
N ALA A 136 1.64 -1.76 -18.40
CA ALA A 136 1.55 -2.31 -19.74
C ALA A 136 2.72 -3.27 -19.99
N LYS A 137 2.45 -4.46 -20.54
CA LYS A 137 3.48 -5.50 -20.73
C LYS A 137 4.68 -4.97 -21.54
N ASP A 138 4.43 -3.97 -22.39
CA ASP A 138 5.43 -3.32 -23.23
C ASP A 138 5.69 -1.88 -22.74
N VAL A 139 6.54 -1.76 -21.72
CA VAL A 139 7.06 -0.47 -21.25
C VAL A 139 8.52 -0.34 -21.66
N LYS A 140 8.83 0.71 -22.43
CA LYS A 140 10.21 1.07 -22.77
C LYS A 140 10.81 1.99 -21.71
N SER A 141 12.04 1.70 -21.33
CA SER A 141 12.87 2.64 -20.56
C SER A 141 13.38 3.72 -21.51
N VAL A 142 12.93 4.96 -21.32
CA VAL A 142 13.38 6.09 -22.14
C VAL A 142 14.24 6.99 -21.27
N GLN A 143 15.43 7.32 -21.76
CA GLN A 143 16.24 8.39 -21.18
C GLN A 143 15.62 9.73 -21.59
N ILE A 144 15.12 10.45 -20.60
CA ILE A 144 14.42 11.72 -20.80
C ILE A 144 15.33 12.90 -20.48
N GLY A 145 16.28 12.73 -19.56
CA GLY A 145 17.21 13.78 -19.15
C GLY A 145 18.63 13.61 -19.69
N PRO A 146 19.49 14.62 -19.47
CA PRO A 146 20.88 14.61 -19.91
C PRO A 146 21.74 13.55 -19.19
N SER A 147 21.30 13.06 -18.03
CA SER A 147 21.99 12.01 -17.26
C SER A 147 21.41 10.64 -17.55
N ALA A 148 22.28 9.61 -17.58
CA ALA A 148 21.88 8.20 -17.64
C ALA A 148 21.00 7.74 -16.46
N ARG A 149 20.90 8.53 -15.38
CA ARG A 149 20.01 8.28 -14.25
C ARG A 149 18.58 8.82 -14.45
N HIS A 150 18.37 9.67 -15.45
CA HIS A 150 17.08 10.29 -15.76
C HIS A 150 16.28 9.41 -16.72
N VAL A 151 15.95 8.21 -16.26
CA VAL A 151 15.21 7.20 -17.02
C VAL A 151 13.81 7.07 -16.43
N THR A 152 12.80 7.02 -17.30
CA THR A 152 11.44 6.65 -16.88
C THR A 152 10.89 5.53 -17.74
N LYS A 153 9.85 4.89 -17.23
CA LYS A 153 9.15 3.77 -17.83
C LYS A 153 7.91 4.29 -18.54
N VAL A 154 7.89 4.23 -19.88
CA VAL A 154 6.79 4.72 -20.71
C VAL A 154 6.19 3.61 -21.58
N GLY A 155 4.87 3.58 -21.71
CA GLY A 155 4.18 2.65 -22.60
C GLY A 155 4.65 2.77 -24.05
N THR A 156 4.75 1.63 -24.74
CA THR A 156 5.13 1.58 -26.16
C THR A 156 4.10 2.34 -26.98
N GLY A 157 4.52 3.42 -27.66
CA GLY A 157 3.65 4.30 -28.45
C GLY A 157 3.54 5.75 -27.96
N LEU A 158 3.98 6.06 -26.74
CA LEU A 158 4.00 7.45 -26.23
C LEU A 158 5.35 8.13 -26.53
N SER A 159 5.28 9.35 -27.09
CA SER A 159 6.43 10.26 -27.18
C SER A 159 6.58 11.03 -25.87
N CYS A 160 7.76 10.94 -25.25
CA CYS A 160 8.01 11.60 -23.96
C CYS A 160 8.35 13.07 -24.18
N ARG A 161 7.65 13.97 -23.49
CA ARG A 161 8.02 15.39 -23.41
C ARG A 161 8.98 15.58 -22.23
N THR A 162 10.24 15.90 -22.54
CA THR A 162 11.32 15.96 -21.55
C THR A 162 11.16 17.07 -20.51
N HIS A 163 10.51 18.18 -20.89
CA HIS A 163 10.27 19.35 -20.04
C HIS A 163 9.19 19.16 -18.97
N VAL A 164 8.46 18.04 -18.97
CA VAL A 164 7.37 17.79 -18.00
C VAL A 164 7.90 17.16 -16.72
N PHE A 165 9.13 16.63 -16.72
CA PHE A 165 9.71 15.89 -15.61
C PHE A 165 10.64 16.75 -14.76
N ALA A 166 10.41 16.77 -13.45
CA ALA A 166 11.31 17.39 -12.48
C ALA A 166 12.27 16.33 -11.90
N TRP A 167 13.57 16.57 -12.02
CA TRP A 167 14.62 15.68 -11.49
C TRP A 167 15.24 16.26 -10.22
N THR A 168 15.29 17.57 -10.15
CA THR A 168 15.81 18.36 -9.05
C THR A 168 14.79 19.41 -8.63
N PRO A 169 14.87 19.91 -7.38
CA PRO A 169 14.07 21.05 -6.95
C PRO A 169 14.17 22.28 -7.88
N LYS A 170 15.28 22.46 -8.58
CA LYS A 170 15.50 23.59 -9.51
C LYS A 170 14.68 23.47 -10.80
N ASP A 171 14.24 22.26 -11.15
CA ASP A 171 13.45 22.02 -12.36
C ASP A 171 11.96 22.36 -12.16
N MET A 172 11.58 22.84 -10.98
CA MET A 172 10.22 23.27 -10.64
C MET A 172 10.23 24.78 -10.41
N PRO A 173 10.15 25.60 -11.47
CA PRO A 173 9.90 27.02 -11.28
C PRO A 173 8.57 27.17 -10.54
N SER A 174 8.60 27.79 -9.37
CA SER A 174 7.37 28.12 -8.64
C SER A 174 6.45 28.95 -9.53
N ILE A 175 5.14 28.82 -9.33
CA ILE A 175 4.16 29.65 -10.02
C ILE A 175 4.38 31.10 -9.61
N ASP A 176 4.26 32.02 -10.58
CA ASP A 176 4.36 33.45 -10.29
C ASP A 176 3.34 33.84 -9.20
N PRO A 177 3.78 34.46 -8.07
CA PRO A 177 2.87 34.83 -6.99
C PRO A 177 1.75 35.79 -7.43
N GLY A 178 1.97 36.56 -8.50
CA GLY A 178 0.95 37.42 -9.11
C GLY A 178 -0.13 36.62 -9.86
N PHE A 179 0.22 35.46 -10.42
CA PHE A 179 -0.73 34.55 -11.04
C PHE A 179 -1.59 33.82 -9.99
N LYS A 180 -0.93 33.16 -9.02
CA LYS A 180 -1.61 32.50 -7.89
C LYS A 180 -0.70 32.51 -6.67
N CYS A 181 -1.26 32.91 -5.54
CA CYS A 181 -0.65 32.77 -4.23
C CYS A 181 -1.71 32.31 -3.23
N HIS A 182 -1.41 31.25 -2.49
CA HIS A 182 -2.31 30.75 -1.45
C HIS A 182 -2.21 31.58 -0.17
N HIS A 183 -3.33 32.18 0.22
CA HIS A 183 -3.44 32.93 1.47
C HIS A 183 -4.13 32.05 2.53
N LEU A 184 -3.39 31.72 3.58
CA LEU A 184 -3.95 30.97 4.71
C LEU A 184 -4.98 31.83 5.44
N SER A 185 -6.21 31.32 5.56
CA SER A 185 -7.24 31.95 6.36
C SER A 185 -6.96 31.69 7.85
N ILE A 186 -6.87 32.74 8.67
CA ILE A 186 -6.67 32.64 10.11
C ILE A 186 -7.97 33.10 10.80
N MET A 187 -8.44 32.33 11.78
CA MET A 187 -9.65 32.68 12.55
C MET A 187 -9.52 34.06 13.21
N LYS A 188 -10.58 34.86 13.12
CA LYS A 188 -10.65 36.20 13.69
C LYS A 188 -10.45 36.12 15.21
N GLY A 189 -9.34 36.66 15.71
CA GLY A 189 -8.96 36.63 17.13
C GLY A 189 -7.96 35.53 17.53
N ALA A 190 -7.50 34.70 16.59
CA ALA A 190 -6.43 33.75 16.88
C ALA A 190 -5.12 34.48 17.22
N LYS A 191 -4.50 34.09 18.35
CA LYS A 191 -3.23 34.68 18.79
C LYS A 191 -2.05 33.97 18.12
N PRO A 192 -1.08 34.70 17.56
CA PRO A 192 0.14 34.11 17.02
C PRO A 192 0.93 33.34 18.08
N VAL A 193 1.46 32.18 17.68
CA VAL A 193 2.26 31.31 18.56
C VAL A 193 3.69 31.25 18.05
N ILE A 194 4.63 31.57 18.93
CA ILE A 194 6.08 31.41 18.71
C ILE A 194 6.54 30.21 19.52
N GLN A 195 6.76 29.08 18.85
CA GLN A 195 7.24 27.89 19.52
C GLN A 195 8.71 28.06 19.94
N LYS A 196 9.03 27.66 21.17
CA LYS A 196 10.41 27.63 21.66
C LYS A 196 11.25 26.66 20.83
N ARG A 197 12.42 27.10 20.39
CA ARG A 197 13.37 26.28 19.63
C ARG A 197 13.78 25.04 20.43
N ARG A 198 13.57 23.85 19.84
CA ARG A 198 13.99 22.59 20.46
C ARG A 198 15.51 22.37 20.28
N LYS A 199 16.16 21.84 21.33
CA LYS A 199 17.56 21.37 21.23
C LYS A 199 17.57 20.07 20.42
N GLN A 200 18.40 20.02 19.38
CA GLN A 200 18.58 18.84 18.54
C GLN A 200 20.01 18.31 18.66
N GLY A 201 20.15 16.98 18.64
CA GLY A 201 21.44 16.31 18.54
C GLY A 201 22.18 16.68 17.25
N GLU A 202 23.48 16.44 17.21
CA GLU A 202 24.35 16.90 16.12
C GLU A 202 23.97 16.32 14.76
N GLU A 203 23.69 15.01 14.67
CA GLU A 203 23.26 14.33 13.44
C GLU A 203 22.04 15.02 12.81
N ARG A 204 21.01 15.31 13.63
CA ARG A 204 19.80 15.99 13.17
C ARG A 204 20.08 17.42 12.72
N ARG A 205 20.94 18.14 13.46
CA ARG A 205 21.30 19.53 13.15
C ARG A 205 22.05 19.64 11.82
N LYS A 206 22.92 18.67 11.52
CA LYS A 206 23.62 18.56 10.23
C LYS A 206 22.61 18.34 9.10
N ALA A 207 21.72 17.36 9.25
CA ALA A 207 20.68 17.08 8.26
C ALA A 207 19.73 18.27 8.02
N VAL A 208 19.33 18.99 9.08
CA VAL A 208 18.54 20.23 8.96
C VAL A 208 19.29 21.27 8.15
N ARG A 209 20.58 21.49 8.43
CA ARG A 209 21.37 22.50 7.72
C ARG A 209 21.50 22.19 6.22
N GLU A 210 21.76 20.92 5.89
CA GLU A 210 21.86 20.46 4.50
C GLU A 210 20.54 20.65 3.75
N GLU A 211 19.41 20.24 4.33
CA GLU A 211 18.11 20.37 3.68
C GLU A 211 17.65 21.84 3.59
N THR A 212 17.87 22.65 4.63
CA THR A 212 17.58 24.09 4.59
C THR A 212 18.37 24.80 3.49
N ASN A 213 19.67 24.51 3.35
CA ASN A 213 20.49 25.08 2.28
C ASN A 213 19.98 24.66 0.89
N ARG A 214 19.52 23.41 0.75
CA ARG A 214 18.94 22.92 -0.50
C ARG A 214 17.65 23.67 -0.87
N LEU A 215 16.77 23.89 0.10
CA LEU A 215 15.51 24.64 -0.09
C LEU A 215 15.75 26.12 -0.38
N LEU A 216 16.73 26.75 0.30
CA LEU A 216 17.17 28.12 0.03
C LEU A 216 17.72 28.26 -1.40
N THR A 217 18.60 27.33 -1.80
CA THR A 217 19.18 27.33 -3.15
C THR A 217 18.13 27.12 -4.24
N ALA A 218 17.05 26.40 -3.93
CA ALA A 218 15.91 26.21 -4.83
C ALA A 218 14.94 27.41 -4.86
N GLY A 219 15.08 28.37 -3.94
CA GLY A 219 14.18 29.52 -3.82
C GLY A 219 12.83 29.22 -3.16
N PHE A 220 12.63 28.02 -2.61
CA PHE A 220 11.37 27.63 -1.96
C PHE A 220 11.16 28.26 -0.58
N ILE A 221 12.26 28.64 0.09
CA ILE A 221 12.21 29.32 1.38
C ILE A 221 13.08 30.58 1.32
N ARG A 222 12.75 31.55 2.17
CA ARG A 222 13.49 32.80 2.33
C ARG A 222 13.63 33.14 3.80
N GLU A 223 14.62 33.95 4.12
CA GLU A 223 14.76 34.49 5.46
C GLU A 223 13.66 35.54 5.74
N VAL A 224 13.12 35.51 6.96
CA VAL A 224 12.08 36.44 7.42
C VAL A 224 12.53 37.03 8.75
N GLN A 225 12.52 38.37 8.83
CA GLN A 225 12.80 39.10 10.06
C GLN A 225 11.51 39.28 10.86
N TYR A 226 11.58 39.05 12.18
CA TYR A 226 10.48 39.23 13.14
C TYR A 226 9.17 38.51 12.79
N PRO A 227 9.17 37.16 12.70
CA PRO A 227 7.95 36.41 12.38
C PRO A 227 6.95 36.43 13.55
N ALA A 228 5.66 36.65 13.24
CA ALA A 228 4.58 36.55 14.23
C ALA A 228 4.28 35.10 14.63
N TRP A 229 4.44 34.16 13.69
CA TRP A 229 4.26 32.72 13.91
C TRP A 229 5.60 32.01 13.73
N LEU A 230 5.95 31.11 14.66
CA LEU A 230 7.17 30.31 14.57
C LEU A 230 6.88 28.86 14.92
N ALA A 231 7.11 27.97 13.96
CA ALA A 231 6.96 26.53 14.11
C ALA A 231 8.32 25.82 14.16
N ASN A 232 8.43 24.77 14.97
CA ASN A 232 9.65 23.97 15.06
C ASN A 232 9.80 23.02 13.86
N VAL A 233 11.06 22.77 13.50
CA VAL A 233 11.43 21.72 12.55
C VAL A 233 11.60 20.38 13.30
N VAL A 234 11.00 19.34 12.73
CA VAL A 234 11.04 17.95 13.19
C VAL A 234 11.69 17.10 12.11
N MET A 235 12.66 16.27 12.52
CA MET A 235 13.35 15.34 11.61
C MET A 235 12.84 13.93 11.84
N VAL A 236 12.45 13.25 10.75
CA VAL A 236 11.94 11.87 10.77
C VAL A 236 12.80 11.00 9.85
N LYS A 237 13.21 9.81 10.28
CA LYS A 237 13.89 8.84 9.40
C LYS A 237 12.85 8.08 8.57
N LYS A 238 13.06 8.03 7.25
CA LYS A 238 12.32 7.14 6.34
C LYS A 238 12.82 5.70 6.49
N PRO A 239 12.04 4.68 6.06
CA PRO A 239 12.50 3.28 6.06
C PRO A 239 13.81 3.03 5.29
N ASN A 240 14.10 3.86 4.29
CA ASN A 240 15.35 3.84 3.54
C ASN A 240 16.54 4.50 4.27
N GLY A 241 16.41 4.82 5.56
CA GLY A 241 17.45 5.45 6.37
C GLY A 241 17.64 6.95 6.16
N ARG A 242 17.03 7.55 5.12
CA ARG A 242 17.17 9.00 4.84
C ARG A 242 16.36 9.85 5.79
N TRP A 243 16.91 11.01 6.15
CA TRP A 243 16.20 12.04 6.91
C TRP A 243 15.15 12.76 6.06
N ARG A 244 13.99 13.04 6.65
CA ARG A 244 12.94 13.92 6.11
C ARG A 244 12.73 15.07 7.08
N MET A 245 12.81 16.30 6.56
CA MET A 245 12.47 17.52 7.27
C MET A 245 10.95 17.71 7.24
N CYS A 246 10.35 17.91 8.41
CA CYS A 246 8.94 18.25 8.60
C CYS A 246 8.84 19.50 9.48
N THR A 247 7.81 20.32 9.27
CA THR A 247 7.53 21.46 10.15
C THR A 247 6.28 21.18 10.98
N ASP A 248 6.36 21.41 12.29
CA ASP A 248 5.27 21.18 13.22
C ASP A 248 4.27 22.35 13.22
N TYR A 249 3.39 22.35 12.22
CA TYR A 249 2.35 23.35 12.06
C TYR A 249 1.15 23.17 13.00
N THR A 250 1.25 22.35 14.06
CA THR A 250 0.11 22.02 14.93
C THR A 250 -0.62 23.26 15.47
N ASP A 251 0.10 24.29 15.92
CA ASP A 251 -0.55 25.48 16.48
C ASP A 251 -1.12 26.40 15.40
N MET A 252 -0.47 26.48 14.24
CA MET A 252 -0.99 27.21 13.08
C MET A 252 -2.26 26.54 12.53
N ASN A 253 -2.25 25.20 12.43
CA ASN A 253 -3.39 24.41 11.95
C ASN A 253 -4.61 24.53 12.86
N LYS A 254 -4.43 24.75 14.17
CA LYS A 254 -5.54 25.05 15.10
C LYS A 254 -6.16 26.42 14.86
N ALA A 255 -5.38 27.37 14.35
CA ALA A 255 -5.82 28.74 14.08
C ALA A 255 -6.50 28.88 12.70
N CYS A 256 -6.22 27.96 11.77
CA CYS A 256 -6.87 27.92 10.47
C CYS A 256 -8.25 27.23 10.58
N PRO A 257 -9.32 27.79 9.97
CA PRO A 257 -10.59 27.09 9.83
C PRO A 257 -10.40 25.85 8.94
N LYS A 258 -11.21 24.81 9.18
CA LYS A 258 -11.18 23.60 8.36
C LYS A 258 -11.79 23.89 6.98
N ASP A 259 -11.21 23.29 5.96
CA ASP A 259 -11.74 23.36 4.59
C ASP A 259 -13.07 22.58 4.49
N PRO A 260 -14.17 23.20 4.04
CA PRO A 260 -15.44 22.50 3.83
C PRO A 260 -15.43 21.56 2.61
N TYR A 261 -14.41 21.62 1.75
CA TYR A 261 -14.29 20.80 0.55
C TYR A 261 -13.21 19.72 0.74
N PRO A 262 -13.55 18.54 1.29
CA PRO A 262 -12.60 17.45 1.42
C PRO A 262 -12.20 16.93 0.04
N LEU A 263 -10.99 16.36 -0.03
CA LEU A 263 -10.56 15.59 -1.20
C LEU A 263 -11.59 14.50 -1.54
N PRO A 264 -11.84 14.24 -2.84
CA PRO A 264 -12.78 13.20 -3.24
C PRO A 264 -12.35 11.84 -2.67
N SER A 265 -13.33 11.00 -2.31
CA SER A 265 -13.06 9.64 -1.86
C SER A 265 -12.29 8.88 -2.93
N ILE A 266 -11.26 8.13 -2.50
CA ILE A 266 -10.45 7.29 -3.39
C ILE A 266 -11.34 6.30 -4.13
N ASP A 267 -12.35 5.71 -3.47
CA ASP A 267 -13.26 4.77 -4.12
C ASP A 267 -14.03 5.44 -5.28
N ARG A 268 -14.47 6.70 -5.11
CA ARG A 268 -15.14 7.44 -6.19
C ARG A 268 -14.20 7.74 -7.36
N LEU A 269 -12.92 8.00 -7.07
CA LEU A 269 -11.90 8.16 -8.13
C LEU A 269 -11.65 6.85 -8.87
N VAL A 270 -11.60 5.72 -8.15
CA VAL A 270 -11.40 4.38 -8.72
C VAL A 270 -12.60 3.96 -9.57
N ASP A 271 -13.82 4.16 -9.07
CA ASP A 271 -15.04 3.87 -9.81
C ASP A 271 -15.14 4.73 -11.08
N GLY A 272 -14.74 6.00 -10.99
CA GLY A 272 -14.73 6.93 -12.13
C GLY A 272 -13.76 6.53 -13.25
N VAL A 273 -12.75 5.71 -12.95
CA VAL A 273 -11.82 5.15 -13.95
C VAL A 273 -12.15 3.70 -14.33
N SER A 274 -13.25 3.15 -13.85
CA SER A 274 -13.74 1.82 -14.25
C SER A 274 -14.15 1.83 -15.73
N GLY A 275 -13.72 0.82 -16.48
CA GLY A 275 -14.00 0.68 -17.92
C GLY A 275 -12.99 1.32 -18.87
N TYR A 276 -11.99 2.06 -18.37
CA TYR A 276 -10.87 2.52 -19.20
C TYR A 276 -9.83 1.41 -19.37
N ALA A 277 -9.47 1.10 -20.62
CA ALA A 277 -8.50 0.06 -20.96
C ALA A 277 -7.04 0.43 -20.62
N LEU A 278 -6.73 1.73 -20.46
CA LEU A 278 -5.39 2.25 -20.19
C LEU A 278 -5.45 3.34 -19.13
N LEU A 279 -4.60 3.22 -18.11
CA LEU A 279 -4.42 4.22 -17.06
C LEU A 279 -2.98 4.73 -17.07
N SER A 280 -2.81 6.04 -16.99
CA SER A 280 -1.50 6.68 -16.80
C SER A 280 -1.44 7.28 -15.40
N PHE A 281 -0.46 6.86 -14.61
CA PHE A 281 -0.22 7.40 -13.28
C PHE A 281 0.92 8.41 -13.34
N MET A 282 0.64 9.64 -12.91
CA MET A 282 1.65 10.70 -12.77
C MET A 282 1.61 11.18 -11.33
N ASP A 283 2.78 11.27 -10.72
CA ASP A 283 2.95 11.89 -9.40
C ASP A 283 3.64 13.23 -9.57
N ILE A 284 3.11 14.25 -8.91
CA ILE A 284 3.67 15.60 -8.95
C ILE A 284 4.76 15.67 -7.88
N TYR A 285 6.02 15.68 -8.34
CA TYR A 285 7.15 15.82 -7.44
C TYR A 285 7.02 17.12 -6.64
N SER A 286 7.01 17.03 -5.30
CA SER A 286 6.93 18.18 -4.38
C SER A 286 5.86 19.23 -4.72
N GLY A 287 4.67 18.79 -5.20
CA GLY A 287 3.65 19.69 -5.75
C GLY A 287 3.25 20.89 -4.88
N TYR A 288 3.30 20.76 -3.54
CA TYR A 288 3.04 21.88 -2.62
C TYR A 288 3.98 23.07 -2.80
N ASN A 289 5.22 22.87 -3.23
CA ASN A 289 6.21 23.95 -3.39
C ASN A 289 6.04 24.73 -4.72
N GLN A 290 5.08 24.32 -5.55
CA GLN A 290 4.78 25.00 -6.82
C GLN A 290 3.77 26.14 -6.63
N ILE A 291 3.05 26.19 -5.50
CA ILE A 291 1.97 27.15 -5.20
C ILE A 291 2.42 28.18 -4.16
#